data_AF-A0A7K1UI96-F1
#
_entry.id   AF-A0A7K1UI96-F1
#
_cell.length_a   1.000
_cell.length_b   1.000
_cell.length_c   1.000
_cell.angle_alpha   90.00
_cell.angle_beta   90.00
_cell.angle_gamma   90.00
#
_symmetry.space_group_name_H-M   'P 1'
#
loop_
_entity.id
_entity.type
_entity.pdbx_description
1 polymer ?
#
loop_
_entity_poly.entity_id
_entity_poly.type
_entity_poly.pdbx_seq_one_letter_code
_entity_poly.pdbx_strand_id
1 'polypeptide(L)'
;MSWEDDHREDGLWQLIDDAQSSISEHIREEELDSSDSKVQRLRALLSHAAAYRDHPDVLITPSARRNAGKAVEVVASNLPDVESLYKAPAGGTVSKFEELARIMRSWPQRGSVSLAGLKQHVQQLEGTLSNFREVASAKLEEVRVESSGSLEEVVKKHDEVLEQFRADVTEAQHELQQVREVASAVEEAVKQSEARIEEALQSHRTVFEEEQEQRSTASTERLDAQIAEWEKSREEARGLSDGLIADIDKKKDEAEKLLGAIAQRSTATDYGAWAMQQRRSAFWWSVTAVVLFILASLVFIESTFHFVTSPSVTPSGDSLWGEVVTRLGMTAVVLAGALYAAKEAGQHRKEERKAKARELVLTTMDPFMANIDEDVRVLLRSEAARAIFVLRDQEETADEKDAMAERLWHILRRPREQEQE
;
A
#
# COMPACT_ATOMS: atom_id res chain seq x y z
N MET A 1 -11.31 106.56 -42.33
CA MET A 1 -11.54 105.97 -41.00
C MET A 1 -11.53 107.09 -39.99
N SER A 2 -12.59 107.22 -39.20
CA SER A 2 -12.54 108.10 -38.04
C SER A 2 -11.67 107.45 -36.96
N TRP A 3 -11.06 108.24 -36.07
CA TRP A 3 -10.31 107.68 -34.93
C TRP A 3 -11.20 106.81 -34.02
N GLU A 4 -12.52 107.05 -34.02
CA GLU A 4 -13.50 106.23 -33.30
C GLU A 4 -13.67 104.85 -33.94
N ASP A 5 -13.65 104.77 -35.28
CA ASP A 5 -13.64 103.49 -36.00
C ASP A 5 -12.35 102.73 -35.71
N ASP A 6 -11.18 103.40 -35.79
CA ASP A 6 -9.88 102.82 -35.44
C ASP A 6 -9.80 102.36 -33.97
N HIS A 7 -10.59 102.98 -33.08
CA HIS A 7 -10.71 102.56 -31.69
C HIS A 7 -11.58 101.32 -31.58
N ARG A 8 -12.78 101.30 -32.19
CA ARG A 8 -13.73 100.18 -32.10
C ARG A 8 -13.23 98.91 -32.79
N GLU A 9 -12.44 99.07 -33.85
CA GLU A 9 -11.82 97.97 -34.60
C GLU A 9 -10.43 97.57 -34.08
N ASP A 10 -9.97 98.16 -32.96
CA ASP A 10 -8.69 97.81 -32.35
C ASP A 10 -8.69 96.36 -31.85
N GLY A 11 -7.65 95.60 -32.21
CA GLY A 11 -7.51 94.18 -31.86
C GLY A 11 -7.53 93.88 -30.36
N LEU A 12 -7.31 94.90 -29.51
CA LEU A 12 -7.50 94.81 -28.06
C LEU A 12 -8.87 94.23 -27.67
N TRP A 13 -9.95 94.67 -28.33
CA TRP A 13 -11.30 94.26 -27.94
C TRP A 13 -11.54 92.78 -28.19
N GLN A 14 -11.03 92.27 -29.31
CA GLN A 14 -11.06 90.85 -29.59
C GLN A 14 -10.27 90.06 -28.54
N LEU A 15 -9.08 90.53 -28.15
CA LEU A 15 -8.29 89.88 -27.09
C LEU A 15 -9.02 89.85 -25.74
N ILE A 16 -9.78 90.90 -25.40
CA ILE A 16 -10.58 90.94 -24.17
C ILE A 16 -11.75 89.95 -24.25
N ASP A 17 -12.47 89.93 -25.37
CA ASP A 17 -13.59 89.02 -25.60
C ASP A 17 -13.12 87.55 -25.57
N ASP A 18 -11.96 87.26 -26.18
CA ASP A 18 -11.32 85.94 -26.19
C ASP A 18 -10.92 85.54 -24.76
N ALA A 19 -10.27 86.42 -24.00
CA ALA A 19 -9.88 86.15 -22.62
C ALA A 19 -11.11 85.91 -21.70
N GLN A 20 -12.19 86.66 -21.88
CA GLN A 20 -13.45 86.43 -21.14
C GLN A 20 -14.10 85.09 -21.49
N SER A 21 -14.02 84.71 -22.76
CA SER A 21 -14.52 83.43 -23.27
C SER A 21 -13.71 82.26 -22.70
N SER A 22 -12.37 82.33 -22.73
CA SER A 22 -11.49 81.31 -22.14
C SER A 22 -11.73 81.15 -20.63
N ILE A 23 -11.93 82.24 -19.88
CA ILE A 23 -12.28 82.12 -18.45
C ILE A 23 -13.62 81.40 -18.27
N SER A 24 -14.61 81.70 -19.11
CA SER A 24 -15.93 81.07 -19.03
C SER A 24 -15.89 79.57 -19.42
N GLU A 25 -15.02 79.21 -20.37
CA GLU A 25 -14.76 77.83 -20.80
C GLU A 25 -14.07 77.03 -19.68
N HIS A 26 -12.98 77.53 -19.10
CA HIS A 26 -12.30 76.86 -17.97
C HIS A 26 -13.19 76.75 -16.71
N ILE A 27 -14.12 77.69 -16.48
CA ILE A 27 -15.13 77.55 -15.41
C ILE A 27 -16.08 76.39 -15.72
N ARG A 28 -16.50 76.24 -16.98
CA ARG A 28 -17.41 75.17 -17.41
C ARG A 28 -16.74 73.79 -17.36
N GLU A 29 -15.43 73.73 -17.60
CA GLU A 29 -14.62 72.51 -17.50
C GLU A 29 -14.18 72.17 -16.06
N GLU A 30 -14.65 72.93 -15.07
CA GLU A 30 -14.29 72.79 -13.64
C GLU A 30 -12.79 73.01 -13.34
N GLU A 31 -12.02 73.54 -14.29
CA GLU A 31 -10.61 73.92 -14.09
C GLU A 31 -10.47 75.22 -13.30
N LEU A 32 -11.52 76.06 -13.29
CA LEU A 32 -11.61 77.27 -12.49
C LEU A 32 -12.87 77.29 -11.62
N ASP A 33 -12.70 77.61 -10.34
CA ASP A 33 -13.82 77.82 -9.43
C ASP A 33 -14.43 79.23 -9.65
N SER A 34 -15.68 79.27 -10.09
CA SER A 34 -16.44 80.52 -10.27
C SER A 34 -16.63 81.32 -8.96
N SER A 35 -16.52 80.66 -7.81
CA SER A 35 -16.61 81.27 -6.49
C SER A 35 -15.28 81.88 -6.02
N ASP A 36 -14.16 81.58 -6.69
CA ASP A 36 -12.86 82.16 -6.34
C ASP A 36 -12.86 83.68 -6.60
N SER A 37 -12.63 84.41 -5.51
CA SER A 37 -12.48 85.87 -5.50
C SER A 37 -11.49 86.40 -6.55
N LYS A 38 -10.43 85.64 -6.90
CA LYS A 38 -9.43 86.02 -7.91
C LYS A 38 -9.98 85.93 -9.33
N VAL A 39 -10.75 84.90 -9.62
CA VAL A 39 -11.44 84.72 -10.91
C VAL A 39 -12.50 85.82 -11.08
N GLN A 40 -13.27 86.11 -10.03
CA GLN A 40 -14.28 87.17 -10.05
C GLN A 40 -13.67 88.56 -10.29
N ARG A 41 -12.55 88.89 -9.62
CA ARG A 41 -11.83 90.15 -9.83
C ARG A 41 -11.28 90.29 -11.24
N LEU A 42 -10.76 89.21 -11.82
CA LEU A 42 -10.27 89.20 -13.19
C LEU A 42 -11.41 89.42 -14.20
N ARG A 43 -12.53 88.71 -14.05
CA ARG A 43 -13.72 88.91 -14.89
C ARG A 43 -14.27 90.32 -14.77
N ALA A 44 -14.34 90.88 -13.57
CA ALA A 44 -14.78 92.25 -13.35
C ALA A 44 -13.86 93.27 -14.03
N LEU A 45 -12.55 93.06 -13.97
CA LEU A 45 -11.56 93.94 -14.61
C LEU A 45 -11.65 93.90 -16.14
N LEU A 46 -11.77 92.71 -16.74
CA LEU A 46 -11.96 92.57 -18.19
C LEU A 46 -13.31 93.14 -18.65
N SER A 47 -14.37 92.94 -17.86
CA SER A 47 -15.68 93.53 -18.16
C SER A 47 -15.65 95.06 -18.09
N HIS A 48 -14.91 95.61 -17.11
CA HIS A 48 -14.69 97.04 -17.04
C HIS A 48 -13.92 97.57 -18.25
N ALA A 49 -12.90 96.84 -18.71
CA ALA A 49 -12.16 97.18 -19.92
C ALA A 49 -13.05 97.15 -21.17
N ALA A 50 -13.84 96.08 -21.35
CA ALA A 50 -14.77 95.92 -22.48
C ALA A 50 -15.77 97.07 -22.60
N ALA A 51 -16.21 97.65 -21.48
CA ALA A 51 -17.13 98.79 -21.47
C ALA A 51 -16.58 100.07 -22.14
N TYR A 52 -15.27 100.16 -22.42
CA TYR A 52 -14.68 101.26 -23.18
C TYR A 52 -14.75 101.06 -24.70
N ARG A 53 -15.01 99.84 -25.20
CA ARG A 53 -15.20 99.57 -26.64
C ARG A 53 -16.28 100.46 -27.25
N ASP A 54 -17.42 100.57 -26.57
CA ASP A 54 -18.58 101.31 -27.07
C ASP A 54 -18.50 102.82 -26.82
N HIS A 55 -17.51 103.25 -26.04
CA HIS A 55 -17.35 104.61 -25.56
C HIS A 55 -15.90 105.07 -25.75
N PRO A 56 -15.50 105.37 -26.99
CA PRO A 56 -14.14 105.80 -27.29
C PRO A 56 -13.83 107.09 -26.53
N ASP A 57 -12.83 107.03 -25.65
CA ASP A 57 -12.32 108.20 -24.92
C ASP A 57 -10.97 108.61 -25.51
N VAL A 58 -10.85 109.89 -25.88
CA VAL A 58 -9.64 110.45 -26.52
C VAL A 58 -8.39 110.26 -25.63
N LEU A 59 -8.57 110.13 -24.32
CA LEU A 59 -7.49 109.87 -23.38
C LEU A 59 -6.95 108.44 -23.45
N ILE A 60 -7.70 107.50 -24.06
CA ILE A 60 -7.26 106.13 -24.30
C ILE A 60 -6.43 106.09 -25.60
N THR A 61 -5.18 106.51 -25.46
CA THR A 61 -4.21 106.56 -26.56
C THR A 61 -3.98 105.17 -27.20
N PRO A 62 -3.60 105.09 -28.49
CA PRO A 62 -3.26 103.80 -29.13
C PRO A 62 -2.14 103.03 -28.42
N SER A 63 -1.18 103.72 -27.77
CA SER A 63 -0.16 103.08 -26.95
C SER A 63 -0.75 102.45 -25.68
N ALA A 64 -1.69 103.12 -25.01
CA ALA A 64 -2.40 102.55 -23.86
C ALA A 64 -3.20 101.30 -24.24
N ARG A 65 -3.85 101.30 -25.42
CA ARG A 65 -4.56 100.12 -25.94
C ARG A 65 -3.62 98.97 -26.25
N ARG A 66 -2.49 99.24 -26.93
CA ARG A 66 -1.46 98.20 -27.18
C ARG A 66 -0.88 97.61 -25.90
N ASN A 67 -0.66 98.43 -24.87
CA ASN A 67 -0.17 97.95 -23.58
C ASN A 67 -1.22 97.11 -22.85
N ALA A 68 -2.49 97.54 -22.87
CA ALA A 68 -3.60 96.74 -22.39
C ALA A 68 -3.69 95.40 -23.14
N GLY A 69 -3.50 95.40 -24.47
CA GLY A 69 -3.59 94.21 -25.31
C GLY A 69 -2.53 93.18 -24.93
N LYS A 70 -1.27 93.61 -24.77
CA LYS A 70 -0.19 92.74 -24.28
C LYS A 70 -0.48 92.18 -22.89
N ALA A 71 -1.01 93.00 -21.98
CA ALA A 71 -1.35 92.55 -20.64
C ALA A 71 -2.51 91.52 -20.64
N VAL A 72 -3.51 91.71 -21.50
CA VAL A 72 -4.62 90.77 -21.69
C VAL A 72 -4.15 89.47 -22.33
N GLU A 73 -3.26 89.52 -23.33
CA GLU A 73 -2.66 88.34 -23.96
C GLU A 73 -1.82 87.52 -22.97
N VAL A 74 -1.07 88.19 -22.11
CA VAL A 74 -0.35 87.56 -21.00
C VAL A 74 -1.33 86.93 -20.00
N VAL A 75 -2.47 87.56 -19.72
CA VAL A 75 -3.51 86.96 -18.88
C VAL A 75 -4.09 85.70 -19.54
N ALA A 76 -4.50 85.77 -20.80
CA ALA A 76 -5.11 84.67 -21.53
C ALA A 76 -4.17 83.46 -21.64
N SER A 77 -2.89 83.68 -21.93
CA SER A 77 -1.87 82.61 -22.07
C SER A 77 -1.49 81.92 -20.76
N ASN A 78 -1.91 82.44 -19.60
CA ASN A 78 -1.62 81.82 -18.30
C ASN A 78 -2.87 81.17 -17.68
N LEU A 79 -4.00 81.14 -18.38
CA LEU A 79 -5.15 80.33 -17.97
C LEU A 79 -4.87 78.85 -18.26
N PRO A 80 -5.33 77.91 -17.39
CA PRO A 80 -6.18 78.12 -16.22
C PRO A 80 -5.43 78.50 -14.91
N ASP A 81 -4.10 78.67 -14.91
CA ASP A 81 -3.34 78.99 -13.68
C ASP A 81 -3.50 80.46 -13.24
N VAL A 82 -4.66 80.78 -12.65
CA VAL A 82 -4.99 82.11 -12.13
C VAL A 82 -4.07 82.50 -10.97
N GLU A 83 -3.53 81.53 -10.21
CA GLU A 83 -2.62 81.82 -9.11
C GLU A 83 -1.32 82.48 -9.60
N SER A 84 -0.81 82.03 -10.75
CA SER A 84 0.37 82.62 -11.40
C SER A 84 0.17 84.08 -11.80
N LEU A 85 -1.06 84.51 -12.09
CA LEU A 85 -1.37 85.88 -12.49
C LEU A 85 -1.23 86.88 -11.34
N TYR A 86 -1.44 86.41 -10.10
CA TYR A 86 -1.38 87.24 -8.89
C TYR A 86 -0.01 87.19 -8.21
N LYS A 87 0.87 86.26 -8.59
CA LYS A 87 2.25 86.19 -8.10
C LYS A 87 3.16 87.09 -8.94
N ALA A 88 4.02 87.85 -8.28
CA ALA A 88 5.07 88.60 -8.98
C ALA A 88 6.13 87.61 -9.52
N PRO A 89 6.60 87.76 -10.77
CA PRO A 89 7.65 86.90 -11.30
C PRO A 89 8.95 87.10 -10.50
N ALA A 90 9.81 86.08 -10.43
CA ALA A 90 11.08 86.16 -9.69
C ALA A 90 11.96 87.27 -10.28
N GLY A 91 12.06 88.40 -9.56
CA GLY A 91 12.77 89.62 -9.99
C GLY A 91 11.90 90.74 -10.57
N GLY A 92 10.59 90.55 -10.70
CA GLY A 92 9.62 91.60 -11.05
C GLY A 92 8.96 92.23 -9.81
N THR A 93 8.59 93.51 -9.91
CA THR A 93 7.98 94.27 -8.80
C THR A 93 6.44 94.22 -8.77
N VAL A 94 5.79 93.65 -9.79
CA VAL A 94 4.33 93.72 -9.98
C VAL A 94 3.80 92.41 -10.57
N SER A 95 2.65 91.94 -10.10
CA SER A 95 1.97 90.77 -10.69
C SER A 95 1.32 91.11 -12.04
N LYS A 96 1.11 90.09 -12.89
CA LYS A 96 0.49 90.27 -14.22
C LYS A 96 -0.92 90.86 -14.11
N PHE A 97 -1.69 90.43 -13.11
CA PHE A 97 -3.00 91.00 -12.80
C PHE A 97 -2.90 92.48 -12.41
N GLU A 98 -1.94 92.83 -11.56
CA GLU A 98 -1.78 94.20 -11.09
C GLU A 98 -1.27 95.14 -12.19
N GLU A 99 -0.49 94.65 -13.14
CA GLU A 99 -0.11 95.38 -14.35
C GLU A 99 -1.35 95.72 -15.20
N LEU A 100 -2.21 94.73 -15.47
CA LEU A 100 -3.48 94.96 -16.16
C LEU A 100 -4.37 95.94 -15.39
N ALA A 101 -4.50 95.76 -14.07
CA ALA A 101 -5.32 96.62 -13.23
C ALA A 101 -4.79 98.06 -13.20
N ARG A 102 -3.47 98.25 -13.22
CA ARG A 102 -2.83 99.56 -13.27
C ARG A 102 -3.11 100.27 -14.60
N ILE A 103 -3.02 99.54 -15.71
CA ILE A 103 -3.36 100.08 -17.04
C ILE A 103 -4.83 100.51 -17.06
N MET A 104 -5.74 99.66 -16.59
CA MET A 104 -7.18 99.96 -16.61
C MET A 104 -7.56 101.10 -15.65
N ARG A 105 -6.90 101.23 -14.49
CA ARG A 105 -7.11 102.37 -13.58
C ARG A 105 -6.58 103.69 -14.12
N SER A 106 -5.63 103.65 -15.05
CA SER A 106 -5.12 104.86 -15.72
C SER A 106 -6.10 105.40 -16.76
N TRP A 107 -7.11 104.61 -17.15
CA TRP A 107 -8.17 105.07 -18.02
C TRP A 107 -9.11 106.01 -17.23
N PRO A 108 -9.65 107.05 -17.89
CA PRO A 108 -10.45 108.07 -17.21
C PRO A 108 -11.68 107.45 -16.55
N GLN A 109 -11.77 107.57 -15.23
CA GLN A 109 -12.96 107.14 -14.50
C GLN A 109 -14.13 108.08 -14.85
N ARG A 110 -15.25 107.49 -15.30
CA ARG A 110 -16.49 108.23 -15.57
C ARG A 110 -17.00 108.85 -14.27
N GLY A 111 -16.76 110.14 -14.10
CA GLY A 111 -17.14 110.88 -12.90
C GLY A 111 -16.95 112.39 -13.02
N SER A 112 -17.46 113.01 -14.10
CA SER A 112 -17.54 114.47 -14.19
C SER A 112 -18.79 114.97 -13.46
N VAL A 113 -18.69 115.17 -12.15
CA VAL A 113 -19.67 115.96 -11.41
C VAL A 113 -19.49 117.41 -11.83
N SER A 114 -20.31 117.87 -12.79
CA SER A 114 -20.33 119.26 -13.22
C SER A 114 -21.01 120.13 -12.15
N LEU A 115 -20.38 121.26 -11.83
CA LEU A 115 -20.74 122.18 -10.74
C LEU A 115 -22.09 122.91 -10.92
N ALA A 116 -22.88 122.58 -11.95
CA ALA A 116 -24.24 123.11 -12.16
C ALA A 116 -25.33 122.21 -11.53
N GLY A 117 -24.98 120.98 -11.14
CA GLY A 117 -25.91 120.04 -10.49
C GLY A 117 -26.08 120.24 -8.98
N LEU A 118 -25.27 121.08 -8.33
CA LEU A 118 -25.24 121.20 -6.86
C LEU A 118 -26.56 121.67 -6.24
N LYS A 119 -27.38 122.42 -6.99
CA LYS A 119 -28.68 122.90 -6.51
C LYS A 119 -29.80 121.86 -6.65
N GLN A 120 -29.71 121.00 -7.67
CA GLN A 120 -30.63 119.88 -7.87
C GLN A 120 -30.22 118.66 -7.04
N HIS A 121 -28.92 118.50 -6.79
CA HIS A 121 -28.36 117.53 -5.84
C HIS A 121 -28.68 117.86 -4.40
N VAL A 122 -28.88 119.10 -3.95
CA VAL A 122 -29.32 119.35 -2.56
C VAL A 122 -30.78 118.90 -2.34
N GLN A 123 -31.67 119.11 -3.31
CA GLN A 123 -33.05 118.62 -3.23
C GLN A 123 -33.17 117.11 -3.50
N GLN A 124 -32.38 116.57 -4.43
CA GLN A 124 -32.21 115.12 -4.56
C GLN A 124 -31.45 114.51 -3.40
N LEU A 125 -30.59 115.24 -2.66
CA LEU A 125 -29.95 114.74 -1.43
C LEU A 125 -30.95 114.71 -0.30
N GLU A 126 -31.85 115.69 -0.15
CA GLU A 126 -32.90 115.60 0.87
C GLU A 126 -33.90 114.47 0.54
N GLY A 127 -34.28 114.31 -0.73
CA GLY A 127 -35.10 113.19 -1.18
C GLY A 127 -34.38 111.84 -1.09
N THR A 128 -33.09 111.76 -1.43
CA THR A 128 -32.29 110.52 -1.30
C THR A 128 -31.85 110.27 0.12
N LEU A 129 -31.69 111.26 1.00
CA LEU A 129 -31.45 111.06 2.44
C LEU A 129 -32.72 110.59 3.14
N SER A 130 -33.89 111.11 2.75
CA SER A 130 -35.18 110.60 3.24
C SER A 130 -35.41 109.16 2.76
N ASN A 131 -35.30 108.90 1.46
CA ASN A 131 -35.45 107.56 0.91
C ASN A 131 -34.33 106.62 1.38
N PHE A 132 -33.10 107.09 1.56
CA PHE A 132 -32.02 106.28 2.12
C PHE A 132 -32.25 106.03 3.60
N ARG A 133 -32.79 106.97 4.37
CA ARG A 133 -33.15 106.72 5.77
C ARG A 133 -34.29 105.71 5.87
N GLU A 134 -35.29 105.81 5.01
CA GLU A 134 -36.41 104.89 4.94
C GLU A 134 -35.97 103.50 4.46
N VAL A 135 -35.24 103.41 3.34
CA VAL A 135 -34.68 102.17 2.78
C VAL A 135 -33.61 101.58 3.70
N ALA A 136 -32.73 102.37 4.32
CA ALA A 136 -31.76 101.86 5.27
C ALA A 136 -32.44 101.37 6.54
N SER A 137 -33.48 102.05 7.05
CA SER A 137 -34.25 101.53 8.19
C SER A 137 -35.02 100.26 7.84
N ALA A 138 -35.63 100.20 6.64
CA ALA A 138 -36.32 99.03 6.15
C ALA A 138 -35.36 97.86 5.88
N LYS A 139 -34.18 98.11 5.31
CA LYS A 139 -33.14 97.10 5.08
C LYS A 139 -32.46 96.68 6.37
N LEU A 140 -32.30 97.59 7.34
CA LEU A 140 -31.79 97.25 8.67
C LEU A 140 -32.81 96.40 9.43
N GLU A 141 -34.11 96.67 9.29
CA GLU A 141 -35.17 95.84 9.86
C GLU A 141 -35.29 94.50 9.11
N GLU A 142 -35.15 94.48 7.79
CA GLU A 142 -35.12 93.25 6.98
C GLU A 142 -33.91 92.37 7.37
N VAL A 143 -32.71 92.96 7.47
CA VAL A 143 -31.51 92.24 7.95
C VAL A 143 -31.66 91.81 9.40
N ARG A 144 -32.34 92.59 10.24
CA ARG A 144 -32.63 92.20 11.63
C ARG A 144 -33.59 91.02 11.68
N VAL A 145 -34.65 91.03 10.86
CA VAL A 145 -35.62 89.95 10.76
C VAL A 145 -34.98 88.70 10.15
N GLU A 146 -34.21 88.82 9.07
CA GLU A 146 -33.49 87.73 8.41
C GLU A 146 -32.39 87.15 9.30
N SER A 147 -31.63 88.00 10.00
CA SER A 147 -30.64 87.57 10.99
C SER A 147 -31.30 86.90 12.18
N SER A 148 -32.44 87.38 12.67
CA SER A 148 -33.17 86.74 13.77
C SER A 148 -33.79 85.40 13.34
N GLY A 149 -34.34 85.31 12.13
CA GLY A 149 -34.91 84.08 11.59
C GLY A 149 -33.85 83.02 11.30
N SER A 150 -32.69 83.42 10.75
CA SER A 150 -31.55 82.51 10.55
C SER A 150 -30.92 82.08 11.87
N LEU A 151 -30.83 82.96 12.89
CA LEU A 151 -30.42 82.58 14.24
C LEU A 151 -31.40 81.58 14.86
N GLU A 152 -32.70 81.78 14.72
CA GLU A 152 -33.72 80.86 15.22
C GLU A 152 -33.65 79.49 14.50
N GLU A 153 -33.43 79.49 13.18
CA GLU A 153 -33.24 78.25 12.41
C GLU A 153 -31.96 77.51 12.80
N VAL A 154 -30.85 78.23 13.02
CA VAL A 154 -29.57 77.65 13.48
C VAL A 154 -29.71 77.09 14.88
N VAL A 155 -30.37 77.81 15.80
CA VAL A 155 -30.66 77.32 17.16
C VAL A 155 -31.50 76.06 17.10
N LYS A 156 -32.57 76.05 16.29
CA LYS A 156 -33.42 74.87 16.12
C LYS A 156 -32.64 73.67 15.56
N LYS A 157 -31.83 73.86 14.52
CA LYS A 157 -30.96 72.81 13.97
C LYS A 157 -29.94 72.32 14.99
N HIS A 158 -29.39 73.24 15.81
CA HIS A 158 -28.46 72.86 16.85
C HIS A 158 -29.13 72.01 17.93
N ASP A 159 -30.34 72.38 18.37
CA ASP A 159 -31.13 71.61 19.33
C ASP A 159 -31.51 70.24 18.78
N GLU A 160 -31.92 70.14 17.50
CA GLU A 160 -32.19 68.88 16.82
C GLU A 160 -30.95 67.98 16.77
N VAL A 161 -29.78 68.53 16.43
CA VAL A 161 -28.51 67.79 16.42
C VAL A 161 -28.09 67.37 17.83
N LEU A 162 -28.31 68.21 18.85
CA LEU A 162 -27.99 67.87 20.24
C LEU A 162 -28.88 66.75 20.77
N GLU A 163 -30.17 66.76 20.44
CA GLU A 163 -31.09 65.67 20.81
C GLU A 163 -30.74 64.38 20.07
N GLN A 164 -30.41 64.44 18.78
CA GLN A 164 -29.93 63.27 18.04
C GLN A 164 -28.63 62.72 18.61
N PHE A 165 -27.65 63.59 18.89
CA PHE A 165 -26.39 63.17 19.49
C PHE A 165 -26.58 62.55 20.89
N ARG A 166 -27.50 63.09 21.70
CA ARG A 166 -27.86 62.50 22.99
C ARG A 166 -28.49 61.12 22.84
N ALA A 167 -29.36 60.93 21.85
CA ALA A 167 -29.95 59.64 21.52
C ALA A 167 -28.86 58.64 21.10
N ASP A 168 -27.98 59.01 20.18
CA ASP A 168 -26.88 58.16 19.70
C ASP A 168 -25.90 57.79 20.82
N VAL A 169 -25.57 58.72 21.72
CA VAL A 169 -24.72 58.44 22.89
C VAL A 169 -25.39 57.44 23.84
N THR A 170 -26.71 57.57 24.04
CA THR A 170 -27.47 56.64 24.90
C THR A 170 -27.56 55.25 24.26
N GLU A 171 -27.76 55.18 22.95
CA GLU A 171 -27.77 53.93 22.18
C GLU A 171 -26.39 53.26 22.21
N ALA A 172 -25.31 53.99 21.94
CA ALA A 172 -23.95 53.48 21.99
C ALA A 172 -23.56 53.00 23.41
N GLN A 173 -24.02 53.68 24.46
CA GLN A 173 -23.83 53.22 25.84
C GLN A 173 -24.56 51.90 26.11
N HIS A 174 -25.77 51.74 25.59
CA HIS A 174 -26.54 50.51 25.73
C HIS A 174 -25.91 49.34 24.94
N GLU A 175 -25.48 49.58 23.69
CA GLU A 175 -24.74 48.56 22.92
C GLU A 175 -23.44 48.14 23.61
N LEU A 176 -22.70 49.09 24.17
CA LEU A 176 -21.46 48.81 24.89
C LEU A 176 -21.71 48.00 26.16
N GLN A 177 -22.81 48.28 26.88
CA GLN A 177 -23.26 47.48 28.01
C GLN A 177 -23.56 46.03 27.57
N GLN A 178 -24.31 45.84 26.48
CA GLN A 178 -24.64 44.51 25.95
C GLN A 178 -23.39 43.75 25.51
N VAL A 179 -22.46 44.40 24.81
CA VAL A 179 -21.20 43.77 24.40
C VAL A 179 -20.38 43.31 25.61
N ARG A 180 -20.35 44.09 26.70
CA ARG A 180 -19.67 43.70 27.95
C ARG A 180 -20.33 42.48 28.60
N GLU A 181 -21.66 42.44 28.64
CA GLU A 181 -22.40 41.31 29.19
C GLU A 181 -22.14 40.03 28.37
N VAL A 182 -22.21 40.12 27.04
CA VAL A 182 -21.90 39.01 26.13
C VAL A 182 -20.45 38.56 26.28
N ALA A 183 -19.49 39.49 26.35
CA ALA A 183 -18.08 39.17 26.53
C ALA A 183 -17.85 38.40 27.86
N SER A 184 -18.49 38.83 28.94
CA SER A 184 -18.41 38.14 30.23
C SER A 184 -19.03 36.73 30.20
N ALA A 185 -20.17 36.58 29.52
CA ALA A 185 -20.82 35.29 29.37
C ALA A 185 -20.00 34.32 28.51
N VAL A 186 -19.34 34.82 27.45
CA VAL A 186 -18.43 34.03 26.61
C VAL A 186 -17.19 33.62 27.41
N GLU A 187 -16.60 34.52 28.21
CA GLU A 187 -15.45 34.19 29.04
C GLU A 187 -15.79 33.06 30.03
N GLU A 188 -16.95 33.12 30.68
CA GLU A 188 -17.41 32.09 31.60
C GLU A 188 -17.71 30.77 30.87
N ALA A 189 -18.34 30.82 29.70
CA ALA A 189 -18.59 29.64 28.87
C ALA A 189 -17.28 28.97 28.42
N VAL A 190 -16.25 29.75 28.08
CA VAL A 190 -14.92 29.25 27.72
C VAL A 190 -14.28 28.56 28.93
N LYS A 191 -14.28 29.18 30.12
CA LYS A 191 -13.74 28.55 31.34
C LYS A 191 -14.44 27.24 31.68
N GLN A 192 -15.76 27.20 31.55
CA GLN A 192 -16.54 25.97 31.78
C GLN A 192 -16.24 24.90 30.73
N SER A 193 -16.05 25.29 29.47
CA SER A 193 -15.64 24.37 28.40
C SER A 193 -14.25 23.80 28.66
N GLU A 194 -13.28 24.61 29.07
CA GLU A 194 -11.93 24.17 29.43
C GLU A 194 -11.96 23.16 30.58
N ALA A 195 -12.72 23.45 31.64
CA ALA A 195 -12.86 22.53 32.77
C ALA A 195 -13.47 21.18 32.35
N ARG A 196 -14.52 21.19 31.51
CA ARG A 196 -15.14 19.95 30.99
C ARG A 196 -14.21 19.16 30.08
N ILE A 197 -13.42 19.85 29.26
CA ILE A 197 -12.44 19.20 28.38
C ILE A 197 -11.34 18.54 29.22
N GLU A 198 -10.83 19.23 30.24
CA GLU A 198 -9.81 18.68 31.13
C GLU A 198 -10.33 17.46 31.90
N GLU A 199 -11.55 17.54 32.46
CA GLU A 199 -12.19 16.41 33.14
C GLU A 199 -12.41 15.22 32.19
N ALA A 200 -12.90 15.48 30.97
CA ALA A 200 -13.08 14.45 29.95
C ALA A 200 -11.75 13.81 29.53
N LEU A 201 -10.68 14.60 29.38
CA LEU A 201 -9.34 14.10 29.04
C LEU A 201 -8.76 13.24 30.17
N GLN A 202 -8.89 13.67 31.42
CA GLN A 202 -8.44 12.89 32.58
C GLN A 202 -9.22 11.58 32.69
N SER A 203 -10.54 11.62 32.58
CA SER A 203 -11.38 10.42 32.59
C SER A 203 -11.02 9.47 31.45
N HIS A 204 -10.86 9.98 30.22
CA HIS A 204 -10.44 9.18 29.08
C HIS A 204 -9.08 8.53 29.30
N ARG A 205 -8.13 9.25 29.88
CA ARG A 205 -6.80 8.71 30.18
C ARG A 205 -6.87 7.57 31.18
N THR A 206 -7.59 7.73 32.28
CA THR A 206 -7.75 6.68 33.30
C THR A 206 -8.43 5.44 32.72
N VAL A 207 -9.56 5.61 32.03
CA VAL A 207 -10.28 4.48 31.40
C VAL A 207 -9.39 3.79 30.37
N PHE A 208 -8.65 4.55 29.58
CA PHE A 208 -7.75 3.98 28.58
C PHE A 208 -6.60 3.20 29.22
N GLU A 209 -5.96 3.72 30.27
CA GLU A 209 -4.88 3.05 31.01
C GLU A 209 -5.38 1.75 31.64
N GLU A 210 -6.54 1.76 32.32
CA GLU A 210 -7.18 0.57 32.91
C GLU A 210 -7.54 -0.49 31.86
N GLU A 211 -8.18 -0.08 30.77
CA GLU A 211 -8.55 -0.97 29.68
C GLU A 211 -7.32 -1.54 28.95
N GLN A 212 -6.25 -0.76 28.82
CA GLN A 212 -5.01 -1.24 28.23
C GLN A 212 -4.31 -2.26 29.13
N GLU A 213 -4.29 -2.04 30.44
CA GLU A 213 -3.77 -2.99 31.42
C GLU A 213 -4.58 -4.29 31.41
N GLN A 214 -5.91 -4.19 31.45
CA GLN A 214 -6.79 -5.37 31.38
C GLN A 214 -6.60 -6.16 30.08
N ARG A 215 -6.53 -5.48 28.93
CA ARG A 215 -6.26 -6.14 27.65
C ARG A 215 -4.89 -6.81 27.62
N SER A 216 -3.87 -6.17 28.17
CA SER A 216 -2.52 -6.73 28.25
C SER A 216 -2.50 -7.99 29.10
N THR A 217 -3.07 -7.94 30.31
CA THR A 217 -3.14 -9.08 31.22
C THR A 217 -3.95 -10.24 30.62
N ALA A 218 -5.15 -9.95 30.10
CA ALA A 218 -5.98 -10.96 29.45
C ALA A 218 -5.31 -11.56 28.20
N SER A 219 -4.51 -10.78 27.48
CA SER A 219 -3.73 -11.28 26.34
C SER A 219 -2.62 -12.21 26.80
N THR A 220 -1.86 -11.85 27.84
CA THR A 220 -0.80 -12.70 28.41
C THR A 220 -1.38 -14.01 28.95
N GLU A 221 -2.47 -13.96 29.72
CA GLU A 221 -3.14 -15.16 30.24
C GLU A 221 -3.62 -16.10 29.12
N ARG A 222 -4.16 -15.54 28.02
CA ARG A 222 -4.56 -16.34 26.85
C ARG A 222 -3.37 -16.98 26.16
N LEU A 223 -2.24 -16.27 26.05
CA LEU A 223 -1.02 -16.82 25.46
C LEU A 223 -0.44 -17.93 26.32
N ASP A 224 -0.35 -17.73 27.63
CA ASP A 224 0.14 -18.74 28.57
C ASP A 224 -0.75 -20.00 28.57
N ALA A 225 -2.07 -19.82 28.56
CA ALA A 225 -3.02 -20.93 28.45
C ALA A 225 -2.87 -21.70 27.12
N GLN A 226 -2.66 -20.99 26.01
CA GLN A 226 -2.38 -21.65 24.73
C GLN A 226 -1.06 -22.41 24.76
N ILE A 227 0.02 -21.81 25.27
CA ILE A 227 1.33 -22.47 25.37
C ILE A 227 1.22 -23.77 26.19
N ALA A 228 0.53 -23.73 27.34
CA ALA A 228 0.32 -24.91 28.17
C ALA A 228 -0.46 -26.02 27.43
N GLU A 229 -1.52 -25.66 26.70
CA GLU A 229 -2.29 -26.63 25.90
C GLU A 229 -1.45 -27.22 24.75
N TRP A 230 -0.64 -26.40 24.10
CA TRP A 230 0.29 -26.84 23.05
C TRP A 230 1.35 -27.80 23.59
N GLU A 231 1.92 -27.53 24.77
CA GLU A 231 2.88 -28.43 25.43
C GLU A 231 2.24 -29.77 25.77
N LYS A 232 1.03 -29.77 26.32
CA LYS A 232 0.26 -30.98 26.61
C LYS A 232 -0.04 -31.79 25.35
N SER A 233 -0.53 -31.14 24.30
CA SER A 233 -0.81 -31.78 23.00
C SER A 233 0.46 -32.41 22.40
N ARG A 234 1.60 -31.72 22.53
CA ARG A 234 2.90 -32.23 22.08
C ARG A 234 3.35 -33.47 22.87
N GLU A 235 3.15 -33.47 24.18
CA GLU A 235 3.49 -34.62 25.02
C GLU A 235 2.59 -35.83 24.72
N GLU A 236 1.29 -35.62 24.53
CA GLU A 236 0.34 -36.67 24.11
C GLU A 236 0.71 -37.24 22.73
N ALA A 237 1.02 -36.38 21.75
CA ALA A 237 1.43 -36.81 20.41
C ALA A 237 2.75 -37.59 20.43
N ARG A 238 3.69 -37.21 21.31
CA ARG A 238 4.95 -37.93 21.50
C ARG A 238 4.69 -39.30 22.12
N GLY A 239 3.88 -39.37 23.17
CA GLY A 239 3.49 -40.65 23.80
C GLY A 239 2.79 -41.60 22.82
N LEU A 240 1.90 -41.10 21.97
CA LEU A 240 1.27 -41.89 20.91
C LEU A 240 2.27 -42.37 19.86
N SER A 241 3.22 -41.52 19.47
CA SER A 241 4.25 -41.87 18.49
C SER A 241 5.18 -42.94 19.02
N ASP A 242 5.67 -42.79 20.26
CA ASP A 242 6.53 -43.77 20.92
C ASP A 242 5.79 -45.11 21.11
N GLY A 243 4.50 -45.06 21.47
CA GLY A 243 3.65 -46.24 21.54
C GLY A 243 3.48 -46.95 20.19
N LEU A 244 3.27 -46.19 19.11
CA LEU A 244 3.13 -46.75 17.76
C LEU A 244 4.44 -47.37 17.25
N ILE A 245 5.59 -46.75 17.55
CA ILE A 245 6.91 -47.28 17.22
C ILE A 245 7.12 -48.62 17.93
N ALA A 246 6.84 -48.69 19.23
CA ALA A 246 6.94 -49.93 20.00
C ALA A 246 6.02 -51.05 19.44
N ASP A 247 4.81 -50.69 19.02
CA ASP A 247 3.87 -51.63 18.41
C ASP A 247 4.34 -52.12 17.02
N ILE A 248 4.96 -51.23 16.22
CA ILE A 248 5.56 -51.59 14.93
C ILE A 248 6.74 -52.54 15.15
N ASP A 249 7.63 -52.26 16.10
CA ASP A 249 8.77 -53.12 16.41
C ASP A 249 8.31 -54.50 16.88
N LYS A 250 7.30 -54.56 17.75
CA LYS A 250 6.70 -55.83 18.17
C LYS A 250 6.12 -56.61 16.98
N LYS A 251 5.40 -55.95 16.08
CA LYS A 251 4.84 -56.59 14.88
C LYS A 251 5.92 -57.06 13.92
N LYS A 252 7.04 -56.32 13.81
CA LYS A 252 8.20 -56.73 13.04
C LYS A 252 8.80 -58.02 13.61
N ASP A 253 9.03 -58.09 14.93
CA ASP A 253 9.54 -59.29 15.60
C ASP A 253 8.61 -60.51 15.43
N GLU A 254 7.30 -60.29 15.53
CA GLU A 254 6.28 -61.32 15.28
C GLU A 254 6.31 -61.79 13.82
N ALA A 255 6.45 -60.87 12.87
CA ALA A 255 6.55 -61.18 11.44
C ALA A 255 7.84 -61.94 11.10
N GLU A 256 8.98 -61.58 11.69
CA GLU A 256 10.25 -62.28 11.52
C GLU A 256 10.16 -63.73 12.05
N LYS A 257 9.55 -63.92 13.24
CA LYS A 257 9.30 -65.25 13.80
C LYS A 257 8.37 -66.09 12.91
N LEU A 258 7.29 -65.49 12.41
CA LEU A 258 6.35 -66.16 11.53
C LEU A 258 7.00 -66.55 10.20
N LEU A 259 7.77 -65.64 9.59
CA LEU A 259 8.48 -65.91 8.34
C LEU A 259 9.53 -67.01 8.52
N GLY A 260 10.26 -67.00 9.63
CA GLY A 260 11.20 -68.07 10.00
C GLY A 260 10.50 -69.44 10.10
N ALA A 261 9.36 -69.50 10.81
CA ALA A 261 8.58 -70.73 10.95
C ALA A 261 8.00 -71.22 9.61
N ILE A 262 7.53 -70.31 8.75
CA ILE A 262 7.02 -70.65 7.41
C ILE A 262 8.14 -71.17 6.51
N ALA A 263 9.29 -70.49 6.46
CA ALA A 263 10.43 -70.89 5.63
C ALA A 263 10.95 -72.28 6.01
N GLN A 264 11.06 -72.56 7.30
CA GLN A 264 11.47 -73.88 7.81
C GLN A 264 10.46 -74.97 7.47
N ARG A 265 9.15 -74.71 7.66
CA ARG A 265 8.11 -75.69 7.34
C ARG A 265 8.00 -75.95 5.84
N SER A 266 8.14 -74.92 5.00
CA SER A 266 8.11 -75.05 3.54
C SER A 266 9.27 -75.92 3.06
N THR A 267 10.50 -75.60 3.47
CA THR A 267 11.69 -76.37 3.05
C THR A 267 11.64 -77.83 3.49
N ALA A 268 11.18 -78.10 4.72
CA ALA A 268 10.94 -79.47 5.18
C ALA A 268 9.89 -80.21 4.33
N THR A 269 8.78 -79.54 4.00
CA THR A 269 7.70 -80.13 3.20
C THR A 269 8.16 -80.46 1.78
N ASP A 270 8.96 -79.60 1.15
CA ASP A 270 9.51 -79.82 -0.19
C ASP A 270 10.41 -81.05 -0.25
N TYR A 271 11.27 -81.26 0.76
CA TYR A 271 12.10 -82.46 0.85
C TYR A 271 11.27 -83.73 1.07
N GLY A 272 10.19 -83.66 1.85
CA GLY A 272 9.26 -84.77 2.04
C GLY A 272 8.51 -85.14 0.75
N ALA A 273 8.05 -84.13 0.00
CA ALA A 273 7.43 -84.34 -1.31
C ALA A 273 8.42 -84.97 -2.31
N TRP A 274 9.67 -84.49 -2.36
CA TRP A 274 10.71 -85.06 -3.20
C TRP A 274 11.04 -86.51 -2.81
N ALA A 275 11.16 -86.82 -1.51
CA ALA A 275 11.38 -88.19 -1.04
C ALA A 275 10.24 -89.13 -1.48
N MET A 276 8.98 -88.67 -1.39
CA MET A 276 7.82 -89.45 -1.81
C MET A 276 7.81 -89.71 -3.32
N GLN A 277 8.18 -88.72 -4.13
CA GLN A 277 8.32 -88.87 -5.58
C GLN A 277 9.40 -89.91 -5.92
N GLN A 278 10.57 -89.83 -5.28
CA GLN A 278 11.68 -90.77 -5.50
C GLN A 278 11.33 -92.21 -5.08
N ARG A 279 10.59 -92.38 -3.98
CA ARG A 279 10.05 -93.68 -3.56
C ARG A 279 9.16 -94.30 -4.63
N ARG A 280 8.27 -93.50 -5.21
CA ARG A 280 7.35 -93.95 -6.25
C ARG A 280 8.12 -94.35 -7.52
N SER A 281 9.10 -93.55 -7.95
CA SER A 281 9.97 -93.88 -9.08
C SER A 281 10.75 -95.18 -8.82
N ALA A 282 11.35 -95.32 -7.64
CA ALA A 282 12.04 -96.54 -7.24
C ALA A 282 11.15 -97.78 -7.28
N PHE A 283 9.88 -97.66 -6.86
CA PHE A 283 8.91 -98.74 -6.92
C PHE A 283 8.62 -99.14 -8.37
N TRP A 284 8.34 -98.18 -9.25
CA TRP A 284 8.10 -98.45 -10.68
C TRP A 284 9.31 -99.11 -11.34
N TRP A 285 10.53 -98.60 -11.11
CA TRP A 285 11.76 -99.23 -11.64
C TRP A 285 12.01 -100.63 -11.08
N SER A 286 11.68 -100.88 -9.80
CA SER A 286 11.76 -102.22 -9.20
C SER A 286 10.80 -103.18 -9.90
N VAL A 287 9.56 -102.73 -10.15
CA VAL A 287 8.55 -103.52 -10.88
C VAL A 287 9.02 -103.79 -12.31
N THR A 288 9.52 -102.77 -13.02
CA THR A 288 10.06 -102.92 -14.38
C THR A 288 11.21 -103.93 -14.43
N ALA A 289 12.15 -103.86 -13.48
CA ALA A 289 13.25 -104.81 -13.39
C ALA A 289 12.75 -106.24 -13.20
N VAL A 290 11.80 -106.47 -12.27
CA VAL A 290 11.19 -107.79 -12.03
C VAL A 290 10.50 -108.33 -13.27
N VAL A 291 9.73 -107.51 -13.98
CA VAL A 291 9.05 -107.92 -15.23
C VAL A 291 10.08 -108.30 -16.30
N LEU A 292 11.16 -107.54 -16.47
CA LEU A 292 12.21 -107.85 -17.43
C LEU A 292 12.99 -109.13 -17.05
N PHE A 293 13.23 -109.37 -15.76
CA PHE A 293 13.84 -110.63 -15.30
C PHE A 293 12.93 -111.84 -15.57
N ILE A 294 11.63 -111.71 -15.34
CA ILE A 294 10.66 -112.77 -15.68
C ILE A 294 10.66 -113.02 -17.19
N LEU A 295 10.64 -111.97 -18.00
CA LEU A 295 10.66 -112.10 -19.46
C LEU A 295 11.97 -112.75 -19.95
N ALA A 296 13.12 -112.30 -19.44
CA ALA A 296 14.42 -112.93 -19.74
C ALA A 296 14.43 -114.42 -19.37
N SER A 297 13.85 -114.76 -18.21
CA SER A 297 13.75 -116.15 -17.75
C SER A 297 12.84 -116.98 -18.65
N LEU A 298 11.69 -116.44 -19.09
CA LEU A 298 10.79 -117.12 -20.02
C LEU A 298 11.43 -117.36 -21.38
N VAL A 299 12.08 -116.35 -21.96
CA VAL A 299 12.82 -116.47 -23.24
C VAL A 299 13.94 -117.50 -23.12
N PHE A 300 14.64 -117.51 -21.98
CA PHE A 300 15.69 -118.49 -21.72
C PHE A 300 15.15 -119.93 -21.57
N ILE A 301 14.04 -120.11 -20.85
CA ILE A 301 13.37 -121.42 -20.68
C ILE A 301 12.83 -121.92 -22.01
N GLU A 302 12.14 -121.08 -22.78
CA GLU A 302 11.63 -121.43 -24.12
C GLU A 302 12.78 -121.86 -25.04
N SER A 303 13.86 -121.06 -25.08
CA SER A 303 15.06 -121.36 -25.87
C SER A 303 15.68 -122.71 -25.48
N THR A 304 15.77 -123.00 -24.17
CA THR A 304 16.36 -124.24 -23.66
C THR A 304 15.46 -125.45 -23.91
N PHE A 305 14.15 -125.32 -23.70
CA PHE A 305 13.19 -126.40 -23.89
C PHE A 305 13.10 -126.81 -25.37
N HIS A 306 12.99 -125.83 -26.28
CA HIS A 306 12.97 -126.11 -27.73
C HIS A 306 14.26 -126.77 -28.22
N PHE A 307 15.39 -126.49 -27.59
CA PHE A 307 16.67 -127.15 -27.89
C PHE A 307 16.69 -128.62 -27.44
N VAL A 308 16.05 -128.96 -26.32
CA VAL A 308 16.07 -130.32 -25.73
C VAL A 308 14.99 -131.24 -26.30
N THR A 309 13.79 -130.73 -26.61
CA THR A 309 12.63 -131.59 -26.95
C THR A 309 12.34 -131.74 -28.44
N SER A 310 13.19 -131.21 -29.33
CA SER A 310 12.99 -131.28 -30.78
C SER A 310 14.05 -132.22 -31.42
N PRO A 311 13.77 -133.53 -31.60
CA PRO A 311 14.74 -134.49 -32.14
C PRO A 311 14.86 -134.44 -33.68
N SER A 312 14.15 -133.53 -34.34
CA SER A 312 13.99 -133.50 -35.80
C SER A 312 14.83 -132.43 -36.52
N VAL A 313 15.79 -131.78 -35.85
CA VAL A 313 16.78 -130.97 -36.56
C VAL A 313 17.94 -131.86 -36.98
N THR A 314 17.80 -132.49 -38.14
CA THR A 314 18.93 -133.08 -38.89
C THR A 314 20.09 -132.08 -38.98
N PRO A 315 21.34 -132.51 -38.72
CA PRO A 315 22.49 -131.61 -38.73
C PRO A 315 22.87 -131.22 -40.16
N SER A 316 22.25 -130.16 -40.66
CA SER A 316 22.88 -129.28 -41.64
C SER A 316 23.66 -128.24 -40.84
N GLY A 317 24.97 -128.46 -40.66
CA GLY A 317 25.82 -127.83 -39.64
C GLY A 317 25.91 -126.30 -39.59
N ASP A 318 25.33 -125.57 -40.54
CA ASP A 318 25.53 -124.11 -40.66
C ASP A 318 24.41 -123.24 -40.05
N SER A 319 23.21 -123.80 -39.76
CA SER A 319 22.06 -122.99 -39.30
C SER A 319 21.87 -122.93 -37.77
N LEU A 320 22.44 -123.88 -37.02
CA LEU A 320 22.18 -124.01 -35.57
C LEU A 320 22.84 -122.91 -34.74
N TRP A 321 24.06 -122.51 -35.10
CA TRP A 321 24.81 -121.48 -34.36
C TRP A 321 24.19 -120.08 -34.49
N GLY A 322 23.61 -119.75 -35.65
CA GLY A 322 22.94 -118.46 -35.84
C GLY A 322 21.70 -118.29 -34.96
N GLU A 323 20.92 -119.35 -34.77
CA GLU A 323 19.71 -119.33 -33.92
C GLU A 323 20.06 -119.23 -32.43
N VAL A 324 21.13 -119.90 -31.98
CA VAL A 324 21.61 -119.81 -30.60
C VAL A 324 22.16 -118.42 -30.29
N VAL A 325 22.97 -117.83 -31.17
CA VAL A 325 23.56 -116.49 -30.97
C VAL A 325 22.49 -115.41 -30.95
N THR A 326 21.48 -115.48 -31.82
CA THR A 326 20.39 -114.49 -31.83
C THR A 326 19.51 -114.58 -30.58
N ARG A 327 19.19 -115.79 -30.10
CA ARG A 327 18.43 -115.99 -28.85
C ARG A 327 19.21 -115.60 -27.59
N LEU A 328 20.51 -115.93 -27.52
CA LEU A 328 21.38 -115.48 -26.43
C LEU A 328 21.57 -113.96 -26.47
N GLY A 329 21.73 -113.37 -27.65
CA GLY A 329 21.79 -111.92 -27.83
C GLY A 329 20.51 -111.22 -27.35
N MET A 330 19.33 -111.75 -27.71
CA MET A 330 18.05 -111.23 -27.25
C MET A 330 17.89 -111.34 -25.73
N THR A 331 18.24 -112.50 -25.15
CA THR A 331 18.22 -112.71 -23.69
C THR A 331 19.20 -111.76 -22.98
N ALA A 332 20.40 -111.55 -23.53
CA ALA A 332 21.40 -110.64 -22.98
C ALA A 332 20.93 -109.18 -23.00
N VAL A 333 20.25 -108.73 -24.06
CA VAL A 333 19.67 -107.39 -24.14
C VAL A 333 18.56 -107.20 -23.10
N VAL A 334 17.64 -108.16 -22.97
CA VAL A 334 16.57 -108.09 -21.95
C VAL A 334 17.15 -108.10 -20.54
N LEU A 335 18.17 -108.93 -20.29
CA LEU A 335 18.88 -108.99 -19.01
C LEU A 335 19.62 -107.69 -18.69
N ALA A 336 20.29 -107.08 -19.68
CA ALA A 336 20.93 -105.78 -19.52
C ALA A 336 19.92 -104.68 -19.18
N GLY A 337 18.74 -104.70 -19.80
CA GLY A 337 17.63 -103.82 -19.45
C GLY A 337 17.13 -104.02 -18.02
N ALA A 338 17.02 -105.27 -17.57
CA ALA A 338 16.62 -105.61 -16.20
C ALA A 338 17.64 -105.11 -15.17
N LEU A 339 18.94 -105.29 -15.44
CA LEU A 339 20.02 -104.81 -14.58
C LEU A 339 20.08 -103.28 -14.53
N TYR A 340 19.86 -102.60 -15.65
CA TYR A 340 19.78 -101.14 -15.69
C TYR A 340 18.59 -100.63 -14.86
N ALA A 341 17.41 -101.20 -15.05
CA ALA A 341 16.22 -100.87 -14.26
C ALA A 341 16.43 -101.12 -12.74
N ALA A 342 17.11 -102.21 -12.38
CA ALA A 342 17.45 -102.51 -10.99
C ALA A 342 18.46 -101.50 -10.41
N LYS A 343 19.46 -101.08 -11.20
CA LYS A 343 20.43 -100.04 -10.82
C LYS A 343 19.72 -98.70 -10.60
N GLU A 344 18.83 -98.31 -11.50
CA GLU A 344 18.07 -97.06 -11.41
C GLU A 344 17.11 -97.07 -10.21
N ALA A 345 16.44 -98.19 -9.95
CA ALA A 345 15.67 -98.37 -8.72
C ALA A 345 16.53 -98.19 -7.46
N GLY A 346 17.76 -98.72 -7.47
CA GLY A 346 18.72 -98.55 -6.38
C GLY A 346 19.13 -97.09 -6.18
N GLN A 347 19.35 -96.35 -7.27
CA GLN A 347 19.70 -94.93 -7.24
C GLN A 347 18.55 -94.09 -6.66
N HIS A 348 17.33 -94.28 -7.13
CA HIS A 348 16.15 -93.59 -6.60
C HIS A 348 15.93 -93.88 -5.09
N ARG A 349 16.19 -95.10 -4.61
CA ARG A 349 16.13 -95.41 -3.15
C ARG A 349 17.23 -94.70 -2.36
N LYS A 350 18.42 -94.48 -2.93
CA LYS A 350 19.49 -93.70 -2.27
C LYS A 350 19.06 -92.23 -2.16
N GLU A 351 18.47 -91.68 -3.22
CA GLU A 351 17.98 -90.29 -3.24
C GLU A 351 16.79 -90.09 -2.30
N GLU A 352 15.84 -91.03 -2.26
CA GLU A 352 14.75 -91.06 -1.27
C GLU A 352 15.30 -90.99 0.16
N ARG A 353 16.25 -91.88 0.52
CA ARG A 353 16.82 -91.92 1.88
C ARG A 353 17.52 -90.61 2.22
N LYS A 354 18.27 -90.03 1.29
CA LYS A 354 18.94 -88.74 1.49
C LYS A 354 17.93 -87.61 1.70
N ALA A 355 16.88 -87.54 0.88
CA ALA A 355 15.84 -86.52 1.00
C ALA A 355 15.06 -86.66 2.31
N LYS A 356 14.69 -87.89 2.69
CA LYS A 356 14.00 -88.18 3.95
C LYS A 356 14.86 -87.91 5.18
N ALA A 357 16.17 -88.17 5.11
CA ALA A 357 17.09 -87.80 6.18
C ALA A 357 17.15 -86.28 6.36
N ARG A 358 17.19 -85.50 5.27
CA ARG A 358 17.14 -84.03 5.32
C ARG A 358 15.82 -83.51 5.87
N GLU A 359 14.69 -84.06 5.41
CA GLU A 359 13.37 -83.76 5.95
C GLU A 359 13.33 -84.01 7.46
N LEU A 360 13.81 -85.18 7.92
CA LEU A 360 13.83 -85.51 9.33
C LEU A 360 14.72 -84.54 10.13
N VAL A 361 15.92 -84.23 9.64
CA VAL A 361 16.82 -83.28 10.32
C VAL A 361 16.15 -81.90 10.42
N LEU A 362 15.59 -81.37 9.32
CA LEU A 362 14.95 -80.05 9.31
C LEU A 362 13.69 -79.97 10.18
N THR A 363 12.90 -81.05 10.24
CA THR A 363 11.68 -81.12 11.07
C THR A 363 11.97 -81.35 12.55
N THR A 364 13.03 -82.09 12.87
CA THR A 364 13.40 -82.43 14.26
C THR A 364 14.36 -81.43 14.89
N MET A 365 15.02 -80.58 14.10
CA MET A 365 16.00 -79.59 14.59
C MET A 365 15.40 -78.71 15.70
N ASP A 366 14.21 -78.15 15.48
CA ASP A 366 13.59 -77.22 16.43
C ASP A 366 13.23 -77.89 17.78
N PRO A 367 12.54 -79.05 17.81
CA PRO A 367 12.30 -79.78 19.06
C PRO A 367 13.58 -80.09 19.85
N PHE A 368 14.68 -80.46 19.17
CA PHE A 368 15.94 -80.78 19.84
C PHE A 368 16.69 -79.54 20.34
N MET A 369 16.46 -78.38 19.73
CA MET A 369 17.10 -77.12 20.08
C MET A 369 16.30 -76.29 21.10
N ALA A 370 15.05 -76.67 21.42
CA ALA A 370 14.13 -75.89 22.25
C ALA A 370 14.66 -75.51 23.65
N ASN A 371 15.56 -76.32 24.22
CA ASN A 371 16.12 -76.12 25.57
C ASN A 371 17.59 -75.67 25.58
N ILE A 372 18.12 -75.21 24.44
CA ILE A 372 19.53 -74.81 24.29
C ILE A 372 19.62 -73.27 24.23
N ASP A 373 20.71 -72.68 24.72
CA ASP A 373 20.96 -71.24 24.61
C ASP A 373 21.00 -70.75 23.15
N GLU A 374 20.57 -69.51 22.89
CA GLU A 374 20.37 -68.98 21.53
C GLU A 374 21.66 -68.98 20.71
N ASP A 375 22.79 -68.61 21.32
CA ASP A 375 24.09 -68.57 20.62
C ASP A 375 24.50 -69.96 20.10
N VAL A 376 24.24 -71.00 20.89
CA VAL A 376 24.53 -72.39 20.51
C VAL A 376 23.54 -72.88 19.47
N ARG A 377 22.27 -72.44 19.53
CA ARG A 377 21.27 -72.73 18.48
C ARG A 377 21.65 -72.14 17.13
N VAL A 378 22.14 -70.90 17.09
CA VAL A 378 22.59 -70.26 15.84
C VAL A 378 23.76 -71.03 15.23
N LEU A 379 24.73 -71.43 16.06
CA LEU A 379 25.87 -72.24 15.61
C LEU A 379 25.41 -73.59 15.04
N LEU A 380 24.55 -74.32 15.77
CA LEU A 380 23.99 -75.61 15.34
C LEU A 380 23.20 -75.49 14.03
N ARG A 381 22.37 -74.44 13.88
CA ARG A 381 21.65 -74.16 12.63
C ARG A 381 22.61 -73.90 11.47
N SER A 382 23.69 -73.15 11.69
CA SER A 382 24.68 -72.85 10.66
C SER A 382 25.42 -74.11 10.19
N GLU A 383 25.77 -75.00 11.12
CA GLU A 383 26.48 -76.24 10.82
C GLU A 383 25.55 -77.26 10.15
N ALA A 384 24.29 -77.37 10.62
CA ALA A 384 23.27 -78.19 9.98
C ALA A 384 22.97 -77.71 8.55
N ALA A 385 22.86 -76.39 8.33
CA ALA A 385 22.70 -75.82 7.00
C ALA A 385 23.91 -76.14 6.11
N ARG A 386 25.13 -76.01 6.64
CA ARG A 386 26.35 -76.37 5.91
C ARG A 386 26.39 -77.85 5.55
N ALA A 387 26.02 -78.73 6.48
CA ALA A 387 25.97 -80.17 6.24
C ALA A 387 24.90 -80.56 5.20
N ILE A 388 23.74 -79.91 5.20
CA ILE A 388 22.64 -80.21 4.27
C ILE A 388 22.89 -79.65 2.87
N PHE A 389 23.45 -78.44 2.76
CA PHE A 389 23.56 -77.70 1.50
C PHE A 389 24.96 -77.70 0.86
N VAL A 390 26.04 -77.81 1.64
CA VAL A 390 27.43 -77.67 1.15
C VAL A 390 28.13 -79.02 0.98
N LEU A 391 27.85 -80.03 1.81
CA LEU A 391 28.42 -81.38 1.66
C LEU A 391 27.74 -82.14 0.49
N ARG A 392 28.06 -81.70 -0.73
CA ARG A 392 27.86 -82.45 -1.97
C ARG A 392 29.14 -83.22 -2.28
N ASP A 393 29.01 -84.53 -2.46
CA ASP A 393 29.91 -85.43 -3.18
C ASP A 393 31.23 -85.93 -2.55
N GLN A 394 31.58 -85.62 -1.31
CA GLN A 394 32.64 -86.39 -0.64
C GLN A 394 32.00 -87.63 -0.01
N GLU A 395 32.31 -88.83 -0.54
CA GLU A 395 32.27 -90.03 0.28
C GLU A 395 33.15 -89.74 1.50
N GLU A 396 32.57 -89.61 2.69
CA GLU A 396 33.29 -89.44 3.95
C GLU A 396 34.37 -90.53 4.05
N THR A 397 35.61 -90.15 3.78
CA THR A 397 36.76 -90.98 4.13
C THR A 397 36.99 -90.85 5.64
N ALA A 398 37.48 -91.91 6.26
CA ALA A 398 37.61 -92.01 7.73
C ALA A 398 38.39 -90.83 8.36
N ASP A 399 39.23 -90.13 7.59
CA ASP A 399 40.08 -89.01 8.01
C ASP A 399 39.28 -87.75 8.41
N GLU A 400 38.14 -87.47 7.78
CA GLU A 400 37.34 -86.27 8.13
C GLU A 400 36.56 -86.43 9.45
N LYS A 401 36.22 -87.66 9.83
CA LYS A 401 35.52 -87.95 11.09
C LYS A 401 36.42 -87.69 12.29
N ASP A 402 37.71 -88.04 12.16
CA ASP A 402 38.70 -87.80 13.21
C ASP A 402 39.00 -86.30 13.34
N ALA A 403 39.11 -85.56 12.24
CA ALA A 403 39.29 -84.11 12.26
C ALA A 403 38.08 -83.35 12.86
N MET A 404 36.85 -83.82 12.60
CA MET A 404 35.64 -83.23 13.18
C MET A 404 35.50 -83.55 14.68
N ALA A 405 35.83 -84.78 15.09
CA ALA A 405 35.87 -85.16 16.50
C ALA A 405 36.88 -84.31 17.29
N GLU A 406 38.06 -84.05 16.72
CA GLU A 406 39.11 -83.25 17.35
C GLU A 406 38.71 -81.77 17.52
N ARG A 407 38.00 -81.18 16.53
CA ARG A 407 37.48 -79.80 16.62
C ARG A 407 36.36 -79.66 17.64
N LEU A 408 35.40 -80.59 17.67
CA LEU A 408 34.34 -80.61 18.68
C LEU A 408 34.91 -80.79 20.08
N TRP A 409 35.93 -81.64 20.23
CA TRP A 409 36.60 -81.86 21.51
C TRP A 409 37.35 -80.62 21.99
N HIS A 410 38.00 -79.87 21.10
CA HIS A 410 38.67 -78.61 21.46
C HIS A 410 37.71 -77.49 21.87
N ILE A 411 36.50 -77.44 21.29
CA ILE A 411 35.49 -76.45 21.63
C ILE A 411 34.84 -76.79 22.97
N LEU A 412 34.50 -78.07 23.20
CA LEU A 412 33.90 -78.53 24.47
C LEU A 412 34.88 -78.48 25.66
N ARG A 413 36.19 -78.48 25.40
CA ARG A 413 37.24 -78.40 26.44
C ARG A 413 37.72 -76.98 26.74
N ARG A 414 37.27 -75.93 26.04
CA ARG A 414 37.60 -74.56 26.46
C ARG A 414 37.05 -74.34 27.88
N PRO A 415 37.90 -74.16 28.90
CA PRO A 415 37.41 -73.90 30.24
C PRO A 415 36.66 -72.56 30.22
N ARG A 416 35.49 -72.53 30.88
CA ARG A 416 34.75 -71.30 31.19
C ARG A 416 35.61 -70.45 32.13
N GLU A 417 36.57 -69.70 31.59
CA GLU A 417 37.39 -68.75 32.36
C GLU A 417 37.08 -67.29 32.00
N GLN A 418 35.93 -67.00 31.38
CA GLN A 418 35.49 -65.62 31.13
C GLN A 418 34.04 -65.41 31.58
N GLU A 419 33.77 -65.68 32.85
CA GLU A 419 32.52 -65.28 33.53
C GLU A 419 32.80 -64.47 34.81
N GLN A 420 33.96 -63.82 34.91
CA GLN A 420 34.21 -62.74 35.87
C GLN A 420 35.01 -61.62 35.22
N GLU A 421 34.30 -60.68 34.59
CA GLU A 421 34.57 -59.24 34.66
C GLU A 421 33.29 -58.45 34.38
#